data_AF-A0A8E2DQU8-F1
#
_entry.id   AF-A0A8E2DQU8-F1
#
_cell.length_a   1.000
_cell.length_b   1.000
_cell.length_c   1.000
_cell.angle_alpha   90.00
_cell.angle_beta   90.00
_cell.angle_gamma   90.00
#
_symmetry.space_group_name_H-M   'P 1'
#
loop_
_entity.id
_entity.type
_entity.pdbx_description
1 polymer ?
#
loop_
_entity_poly.entity_id
_entity_poly.type
_entity_poly.pdbx_seq_one_letter_code
_entity_poly.pdbx_strand_id
1 'polypeptide(L)'
;MRFFVFCWLLAFILGLVRCAALVEQEDQDELLPYPSFLAYSLGRNASRLRITSQIIYDAKQAKTTKDPEGSSPDTLPKSTACTGRSLHKKRAPTPVNAAPTPAPTGESSSTTTVHITDIHDFALLLPSRSGELISDAESDGVAFCAPESTDSTCTQRFQDGFIRAASVTRSSDGAWIQVTGCLDTSKSNLDPSDDGGQFDVRFPNGAQCAFGGYGASFIEQVEPSAGRFCLRCCAAENDQTHCNSHQDTAGCLVAVPGEYDFPEHGVNCS
;
A
#
# COMPACT_ATOMS: atom_id res chain seq x y z
N MET A 1 -13.24 -39.83 73.58
CA MET A 1 -14.20 -38.82 74.14
C MET A 1 -15.10 -38.38 72.98
N ARG A 2 -16.44 -38.23 73.09
CA ARG A 2 -17.26 -37.29 73.90
C ARG A 2 -16.98 -35.83 73.50
N PHE A 3 -17.95 -34.96 73.16
CA PHE A 3 -19.35 -34.78 73.61
C PHE A 3 -20.30 -34.39 72.42
N PHE A 4 -21.51 -34.98 72.26
CA PHE A 4 -22.90 -34.44 72.53
C PHE A 4 -23.51 -33.51 71.44
N VAL A 5 -24.83 -33.37 71.20
CA VAL A 5 -26.08 -34.10 71.60
C VAL A 5 -27.29 -33.62 70.73
N PHE A 6 -28.27 -34.50 70.42
CA PHE A 6 -29.72 -34.30 70.04
C PHE A 6 -30.08 -33.23 68.95
N CYS A 7 -31.18 -33.29 68.16
CA CYS A 7 -32.55 -33.62 68.56
C CYS A 7 -33.51 -33.96 67.37
N TRP A 8 -34.75 -34.34 67.73
CA TRP A 8 -36.09 -34.15 67.12
C TRP A 8 -36.26 -33.42 65.76
N LEU A 9 -37.30 -33.66 64.93
CA LEU A 9 -38.41 -34.66 64.86
C LEU A 9 -39.10 -34.53 63.45
N LEU A 10 -40.10 -35.36 63.14
CA LEU A 10 -41.14 -35.19 62.07
C LEU A 10 -40.61 -34.98 60.62
N ALA A 11 -40.67 -35.97 59.73
CA ALA A 11 -41.87 -36.46 59.03
C ALA A 11 -42.53 -35.44 58.07
N PHE A 12 -42.47 -35.73 56.76
CA PHE A 12 -43.66 -35.71 55.90
C PHE A 12 -43.53 -36.78 54.79
N ILE A 13 -44.66 -37.36 54.40
CA ILE A 13 -44.80 -38.37 53.32
C ILE A 13 -45.38 -37.67 52.08
N LEU A 14 -45.28 -38.32 50.90
CA LEU A 14 -45.60 -37.84 49.55
C LEU A 14 -44.37 -37.16 48.89
N GLY A 15 -43.76 -37.70 47.84
CA GLY A 15 -44.10 -38.88 47.03
C GLY A 15 -44.67 -38.47 45.68
N LEU A 16 -43.79 -38.12 44.76
CA LEU A 16 -44.08 -37.94 43.33
C LEU A 16 -42.92 -38.50 42.52
N VAL A 17 -43.16 -39.62 41.84
CA VAL A 17 -42.21 -40.21 40.88
C VAL A 17 -42.28 -39.43 39.58
N ARG A 18 -41.14 -39.00 39.06
CA ARG A 18 -40.90 -38.89 37.61
C ARG A 18 -39.42 -39.03 37.30
N CYS A 19 -39.12 -39.72 36.20
CA CYS A 19 -37.75 -40.07 35.83
C CYS A 19 -36.98 -38.85 35.36
N ALA A 20 -35.70 -38.76 35.73
CA ALA A 20 -34.75 -37.98 34.96
C ALA A 20 -34.51 -38.70 33.62
N ALA A 21 -34.61 -37.96 32.52
CA ALA A 21 -34.18 -38.39 31.19
C ALA A 21 -33.12 -37.39 30.72
N LEU A 22 -31.98 -37.91 30.28
CA LEU A 22 -30.93 -37.13 29.62
C LEU A 22 -31.26 -37.02 28.13
N VAL A 23 -31.27 -35.79 27.60
CA VAL A 23 -31.15 -35.46 26.17
C VAL A 23 -30.27 -34.20 26.09
N GLU A 24 -29.54 -34.06 24.99
CA GLU A 24 -28.46 -33.09 24.80
C GLU A 24 -28.83 -31.60 24.99
N GLN A 25 -27.79 -30.82 25.30
CA GLN A 25 -27.80 -29.35 25.24
C GLN A 25 -27.16 -28.93 23.91
N GLU A 26 -27.96 -28.41 22.97
CA GLU A 26 -27.45 -27.71 21.80
C GLU A 26 -27.04 -26.28 22.21
N ASP A 27 -25.75 -25.95 22.09
CA ASP A 27 -25.32 -24.56 22.15
C ASP A 27 -25.71 -23.87 20.83
N GLN A 28 -26.52 -22.81 20.92
CA GLN A 28 -26.82 -21.91 19.81
C GLN A 28 -26.09 -20.58 20.05
N ASP A 29 -24.99 -20.36 19.34
CA ASP A 29 -24.28 -19.08 19.35
C ASP A 29 -25.20 -17.95 18.83
N GLU A 30 -25.35 -16.90 19.63
CA GLU A 30 -26.25 -15.78 19.33
C GLU A 30 -25.64 -14.87 18.26
N LEU A 31 -26.06 -15.07 17.01
CA LEU A 31 -25.68 -14.25 15.85
C LEU A 31 -26.12 -12.78 16.02
N LEU A 32 -25.20 -11.92 16.45
CA LEU A 32 -25.41 -10.48 16.56
C LEU A 32 -25.70 -9.85 15.16
N PRO A 33 -26.80 -9.10 15.00
CA PRO A 33 -27.17 -8.54 13.71
C PRO A 33 -26.38 -7.29 13.33
N TYR A 34 -25.84 -7.27 12.11
CA TYR A 34 -25.27 -6.06 11.50
C TYR A 34 -26.34 -4.96 11.34
N PRO A 35 -26.05 -3.68 11.66
CA PRO A 35 -27.00 -2.58 11.49
C PRO A 35 -27.16 -2.21 10.01
N SER A 36 -28.26 -2.65 9.40
CA SER A 36 -28.64 -2.27 8.04
C SER A 36 -29.11 -0.81 7.96
N PHE A 37 -28.27 0.10 7.47
CA PHE A 37 -28.66 1.48 7.21
C PHE A 37 -29.42 1.61 5.87
N LEU A 38 -30.66 2.08 5.92
CA LEU A 38 -31.43 2.44 4.73
C LEU A 38 -32.37 3.64 4.97
N ALA A 39 -32.47 4.49 3.95
CA ALA A 39 -33.50 5.51 3.74
C ALA A 39 -33.66 6.64 4.79
N TYR A 40 -32.90 7.74 4.60
CA TYR A 40 -33.50 9.08 4.67
C TYR A 40 -33.64 9.65 3.25
N SER A 41 -34.77 10.32 2.97
CA SER A 41 -35.25 10.60 1.62
C SER A 41 -35.13 12.07 1.20
N LEU A 42 -34.45 12.29 0.06
CA LEU A 42 -34.71 13.37 -0.92
C LEU A 42 -34.73 14.83 -0.40
N GLY A 43 -33.56 15.41 -0.20
CA GLY A 43 -33.35 16.86 -0.43
C GLY A 43 -32.81 17.10 -1.85
N ARG A 44 -33.56 17.76 -2.73
CA ARG A 44 -33.07 18.12 -4.08
C ARG A 44 -32.27 19.42 -4.04
N ASN A 45 -30.99 19.36 -4.41
CA ASN A 45 -30.34 20.40 -5.23
C ASN A 45 -29.03 19.87 -5.82
N ALA A 46 -28.86 19.97 -7.13
CA ALA A 46 -27.68 19.48 -7.84
C ALA A 46 -26.71 20.63 -8.12
N SER A 47 -25.61 20.67 -7.38
CA SER A 47 -24.44 21.52 -7.69
C SER A 47 -23.19 20.66 -7.65
N ARG A 48 -22.35 20.76 -8.69
CA ARG A 48 -21.09 20.00 -8.79
C ARG A 48 -20.12 20.45 -7.70
N LEU A 49 -19.82 19.58 -6.75
CA LEU A 49 -18.67 19.75 -5.86
C LEU A 49 -17.50 18.92 -6.41
N ARG A 50 -16.54 19.58 -7.07
CA ARG A 50 -15.20 19.00 -7.27
C ARG A 50 -14.45 19.15 -5.94
N ILE A 51 -14.19 18.04 -5.26
CA ILE A 51 -13.29 18.03 -4.11
C ILE A 51 -11.88 17.78 -4.63
N THR A 52 -11.20 18.86 -5.04
CA THR A 52 -9.75 18.88 -5.20
C THR A 52 -9.16 19.36 -3.88
N SER A 53 -8.70 18.43 -3.04
CA SER A 53 -7.94 18.75 -1.83
C SER A 53 -6.57 19.25 -2.24
N GLN A 54 -6.27 20.52 -1.97
CA GLN A 54 -5.04 21.18 -2.41
C GLN A 54 -4.56 22.15 -1.32
N ILE A 55 -3.62 21.71 -0.47
CA ILE A 55 -2.95 22.57 0.52
C ILE A 55 -1.43 22.32 0.52
N ILE A 56 -0.74 23.16 -0.26
CA ILE A 56 0.52 23.85 0.09
C ILE A 56 1.40 23.21 1.18
N TYR A 57 2.54 22.64 0.78
CA TYR A 57 3.77 22.68 1.57
C TYR A 57 4.55 23.97 1.23
N ASP A 58 4.93 24.75 2.24
CA ASP A 58 5.31 26.18 2.08
C ASP A 58 6.84 26.41 2.05
N ALA A 59 7.44 26.47 0.85
CA ALA A 59 8.88 26.68 0.64
C ALA A 59 9.25 28.17 0.46
N LYS A 60 9.94 28.76 1.44
CA LYS A 60 10.24 30.21 1.47
C LYS A 60 11.51 30.62 0.68
N GLN A 61 11.26 31.03 -0.58
CA GLN A 61 11.99 31.96 -1.46
C GLN A 61 13.49 32.25 -1.24
N ALA A 62 14.26 32.10 -2.33
CA ALA A 62 15.56 32.76 -2.57
C ALA A 62 15.56 33.48 -3.95
N LYS A 63 16.52 34.40 -4.19
CA LYS A 63 16.46 35.41 -5.29
C LYS A 63 17.84 36.03 -5.61
N THR A 64 18.23 36.44 -6.82
CA THR A 64 17.61 36.27 -8.17
C THR A 64 18.55 35.41 -9.06
N THR A 65 19.25 35.77 -10.16
CA THR A 65 19.37 37.00 -10.98
C THR A 65 19.92 36.71 -12.39
N LYS A 66 19.11 36.97 -13.43
CA LYS A 66 19.39 37.32 -14.86
C LYS A 66 20.67 36.84 -15.61
N ASP A 67 20.42 36.40 -16.84
CA ASP A 67 21.35 36.19 -17.98
C ASP A 67 21.91 37.49 -18.61
N PRO A 68 22.86 37.41 -19.59
CA PRO A 68 22.41 37.41 -21.00
C PRO A 68 23.27 36.63 -22.05
N GLU A 69 22.57 35.87 -22.90
CA GLU A 69 22.59 35.82 -24.40
C GLU A 69 23.88 36.00 -25.26
N GLY A 70 24.05 35.06 -26.24
CA GLY A 70 24.86 35.19 -27.48
C GLY A 70 25.90 34.06 -27.71
N SER A 71 26.25 33.61 -28.92
CA SER A 71 25.69 33.74 -30.28
C SER A 71 26.38 32.71 -31.24
N SER A 72 25.83 32.46 -32.45
CA SER A 72 26.30 31.48 -33.47
C SER A 72 27.60 31.91 -34.23
N PRO A 73 28.28 31.11 -35.11
CA PRO A 73 27.70 30.15 -36.09
C PRO A 73 28.46 28.83 -36.46
N ASP A 74 27.74 27.95 -37.17
CA ASP A 74 28.10 27.02 -38.25
C ASP A 74 29.45 26.25 -38.31
N THR A 75 29.36 24.92 -38.57
CA THR A 75 29.84 24.30 -39.83
C THR A 75 29.27 22.88 -40.02
N LEU A 76 28.80 22.58 -41.24
CA LEU A 76 28.26 21.28 -41.68
C LEU A 76 29.32 20.42 -42.40
N PRO A 77 29.27 19.09 -42.26
CA PRO A 77 29.54 18.25 -43.45
C PRO A 77 28.58 17.05 -43.64
N LYS A 78 27.92 17.07 -44.81
CA LYS A 78 27.58 15.92 -45.68
C LYS A 78 26.79 14.75 -45.07
N SER A 79 25.49 14.73 -45.38
CA SER A 79 24.68 13.50 -45.36
C SER A 79 25.21 12.45 -46.35
N THR A 80 25.22 11.19 -45.92
CA THR A 80 25.33 10.01 -46.82
C THR A 80 24.06 9.19 -46.69
N ALA A 81 23.37 8.96 -47.81
CA ALA A 81 22.05 8.34 -47.79
C ALA A 81 22.14 6.80 -47.66
N CYS A 82 21.76 6.26 -46.50
CA CYS A 82 21.53 4.83 -46.31
C CYS A 82 20.04 4.51 -46.47
N THR A 83 19.62 4.11 -47.67
CA THR A 83 18.23 3.78 -48.03
C THR A 83 17.77 2.42 -47.50
N GLY A 84 17.76 2.26 -46.18
CA GLY A 84 17.23 1.07 -45.48
C GLY A 84 15.83 1.31 -44.90
N ARG A 85 14.76 1.00 -45.64
CA ARG A 85 13.40 0.93 -45.06
C ARG A 85 13.26 -0.33 -44.20
N SER A 86 13.82 -0.30 -43.00
CA SER A 86 13.56 -1.32 -41.98
C SER A 86 12.09 -1.23 -41.56
N LEU A 87 11.25 -2.07 -42.19
CA LEU A 87 9.90 -2.35 -41.71
C LEU A 87 10.01 -2.92 -40.31
N HIS A 88 9.85 -2.05 -39.30
CA HIS A 88 9.69 -2.44 -37.92
C HIS A 88 8.38 -3.24 -37.79
N LYS A 89 8.49 -4.54 -38.05
CA LYS A 89 7.47 -5.54 -37.79
C LYS A 89 7.14 -5.42 -36.31
N LYS A 90 6.03 -4.76 -35.97
CA LYS A 90 5.56 -4.58 -34.59
C LYS A 90 5.66 -5.93 -33.90
N ARG A 91 6.59 -6.06 -32.96
CA ARG A 91 6.72 -7.27 -32.14
C ARG A 91 5.39 -7.40 -31.41
N ALA A 92 4.72 -8.54 -31.54
CA ALA A 92 3.56 -8.81 -30.71
C ALA A 92 4.01 -8.69 -29.24
N PRO A 93 3.21 -8.05 -28.36
CA PRO A 93 3.55 -7.99 -26.94
C PRO A 93 3.85 -9.41 -26.43
N THR A 94 4.94 -9.56 -25.69
CA THR A 94 5.15 -10.78 -24.91
C THR A 94 3.95 -10.93 -23.97
N PRO A 95 3.34 -12.12 -23.83
CA PRO A 95 2.28 -12.32 -22.84
C PRO A 95 2.80 -11.93 -21.45
N VAL A 96 2.03 -11.09 -20.74
CA VAL A 96 2.28 -10.79 -19.32
C VAL A 96 2.15 -12.10 -18.54
N ASN A 97 3.10 -12.37 -17.64
CA ASN A 97 2.98 -13.52 -16.77
C ASN A 97 1.85 -13.28 -15.76
N ALA A 98 0.89 -14.21 -15.71
CA ALA A 98 -0.25 -14.17 -14.81
C ALA A 98 -0.36 -15.45 -13.97
N ALA A 99 0.79 -16.10 -13.70
CA ALA A 99 0.87 -17.12 -12.67
C ALA A 99 0.56 -16.49 -11.29
N PRO A 100 -0.18 -17.16 -10.39
CA PRO A 100 -0.46 -16.63 -9.06
C PRO A 100 0.82 -16.26 -8.32
N THR A 101 0.82 -15.14 -7.60
CA THR A 101 1.82 -14.88 -6.56
C THR A 101 1.76 -16.01 -5.52
N PRO A 102 2.89 -16.52 -5.00
CA PRO A 102 2.90 -17.32 -3.78
C PRO A 102 2.28 -16.55 -2.60
N ALA A 103 1.61 -17.27 -1.70
CA ALA A 103 1.05 -16.70 -0.47
C ALA A 103 2.13 -16.16 0.48
N PRO A 104 1.82 -15.18 1.35
CA PRO A 104 2.76 -14.63 2.32
C PRO A 104 3.34 -15.69 3.25
N THR A 105 4.65 -15.60 3.52
CA THR A 105 5.36 -16.52 4.41
C THR A 105 5.53 -15.95 5.81
N GLY A 106 4.95 -16.60 6.81
CA GLY A 106 5.02 -16.18 8.21
C GLY A 106 3.90 -15.23 8.64
N GLU A 107 3.89 -14.86 9.92
CA GLU A 107 2.88 -13.97 10.50
C GLU A 107 3.24 -12.49 10.26
N SER A 108 2.22 -11.66 10.00
CA SER A 108 2.42 -10.23 9.79
C SER A 108 2.85 -9.47 11.06
N SER A 109 3.51 -8.32 10.87
CA SER A 109 3.81 -7.37 11.95
C SER A 109 3.66 -5.92 11.46
N SER A 110 3.70 -4.94 12.38
CA SER A 110 3.77 -3.53 12.01
C SER A 110 5.14 -3.10 11.44
N THR A 111 6.12 -4.01 11.36
CA THR A 111 7.38 -3.77 10.65
C THR A 111 7.36 -4.31 9.22
N THR A 112 6.30 -5.02 8.81
CA THR A 112 6.14 -5.63 7.47
C THR A 112 4.78 -5.35 6.83
N THR A 113 3.87 -4.69 7.56
CA THR A 113 2.59 -4.19 7.04
C THR A 113 2.78 -2.82 6.42
N VAL A 114 2.25 -2.62 5.21
CA VAL A 114 2.05 -1.29 4.59
C VAL A 114 0.57 -0.90 4.58
N HIS A 115 0.31 0.39 4.40
CA HIS A 115 -1.05 0.93 4.33
C HIS A 115 -1.12 2.17 3.47
N ILE A 116 -2.33 2.51 3.00
CA ILE A 116 -2.63 3.77 2.31
C ILE A 116 -3.97 4.29 2.81
N THR A 117 -3.94 5.40 3.55
CA THR A 117 -5.14 6.16 3.93
C THR A 117 -5.31 7.35 2.98
N ASP A 118 -4.28 8.20 2.88
CA ASP A 118 -4.19 9.34 1.96
C ASP A 118 -2.72 9.73 1.70
N ILE A 119 -2.47 10.94 1.17
CA ILE A 119 -1.12 11.42 0.80
C ILE A 119 -0.25 11.82 2.00
N HIS A 120 -0.81 11.93 3.20
CA HIS A 120 -0.11 12.25 4.46
C HIS A 120 -0.01 11.02 5.38
N ASP A 121 -0.88 10.03 5.19
CA ASP A 121 -0.91 8.79 5.97
C ASP A 121 -0.86 7.54 5.07
N PHE A 122 0.36 7.07 4.83
CA PHE A 122 0.69 5.81 4.16
C PHE A 122 2.03 5.27 4.68
N ALA A 123 2.38 4.03 4.31
CA ALA A 123 3.69 3.44 4.57
C ALA A 123 4.27 2.74 3.33
N LEU A 124 5.60 2.59 3.33
CA LEU A 124 6.39 1.90 2.30
C LEU A 124 7.38 0.93 2.96
N LEU A 125 7.79 -0.11 2.26
CA LEU A 125 8.88 -0.99 2.65
C LEU A 125 10.21 -0.44 2.11
N LEU A 126 11.21 -0.32 2.96
CA LEU A 126 12.55 0.14 2.57
C LEU A 126 13.65 -0.71 3.24
N PRO A 127 14.87 -0.74 2.68
CA PRO A 127 16.05 -1.28 3.35
C PRO A 127 16.21 -0.76 4.78
N SER A 128 16.47 -1.67 5.72
CA SER A 128 16.83 -1.30 7.10
C SER A 128 18.30 -0.87 7.23
N ARG A 129 19.15 -1.30 6.29
CA ARG A 129 20.60 -1.00 6.26
C ARG A 129 20.87 0.21 5.37
N SER A 130 21.89 1.00 5.72
CA SER A 130 22.31 2.17 4.92
C SER A 130 23.20 1.74 3.76
N GLY A 131 22.92 2.25 2.55
CA GLY A 131 23.64 1.89 1.33
C GLY A 131 23.32 0.48 0.81
N GLU A 132 22.17 -0.07 1.22
CA GLU A 132 21.62 -1.31 0.69
C GLU A 132 20.65 -1.01 -0.46
N LEU A 133 20.66 -1.87 -1.48
CA LEU A 133 19.78 -1.76 -2.64
C LEU A 133 18.36 -2.26 -2.32
N ILE A 134 17.34 -1.68 -2.94
CA ILE A 134 15.95 -2.11 -2.80
C ILE A 134 15.80 -3.61 -3.14
N SER A 135 16.49 -4.06 -4.20
CA SER A 135 16.47 -5.45 -4.68
C SER A 135 17.31 -6.44 -3.85
N ASP A 136 18.26 -5.97 -3.04
CA ASP A 136 18.92 -6.82 -2.03
C ASP A 136 18.04 -6.97 -0.78
N ALA A 137 17.28 -5.92 -0.44
CA ALA A 137 16.45 -5.85 0.76
C ALA A 137 15.11 -6.61 0.67
N GLU A 138 14.70 -7.15 -0.48
CA GLU A 138 13.36 -7.74 -0.68
C GLU A 138 12.95 -8.70 0.45
N SER A 139 13.89 -9.49 0.97
CA SER A 139 13.65 -10.48 2.03
C SER A 139 13.59 -9.95 3.48
N ASP A 140 14.18 -8.78 3.77
CA ASP A 140 14.28 -8.20 5.12
C ASP A 140 14.09 -6.67 5.21
N GLY A 141 13.43 -6.10 4.19
CA GLY A 141 12.89 -4.74 4.19
C GLY A 141 11.88 -4.51 5.31
N VAL A 142 11.70 -3.24 5.68
CA VAL A 142 10.91 -2.85 6.85
C VAL A 142 10.03 -1.64 6.57
N ALA A 143 8.88 -1.59 7.22
CA ALA A 143 7.91 -0.51 7.05
C ALA A 143 8.43 0.82 7.63
N PHE A 144 8.36 1.87 6.80
CA PHE A 144 8.50 3.26 7.18
C PHE A 144 7.22 4.01 6.78
N CYS A 145 6.65 4.80 7.70
CA CYS A 145 5.45 5.57 7.42
C CYS A 145 5.76 7.02 7.06
N ALA A 146 4.79 7.68 6.43
CA ALA A 146 4.79 9.13 6.28
C ALA A 146 4.94 9.84 7.65
N PRO A 147 5.62 11.01 7.74
CA PRO A 147 5.82 11.70 9.01
C PRO A 147 4.52 12.02 9.76
N GLU A 148 3.46 12.33 9.02
CA GLU A 148 2.12 12.68 9.50
C GLU A 148 1.22 11.45 9.73
N SER A 149 1.73 10.23 9.50
CA SER A 149 0.96 8.98 9.59
C SER A 149 0.39 8.73 10.99
N THR A 150 -0.92 8.43 11.03
CA THR A 150 -1.68 8.23 12.27
C THR A 150 -1.56 6.82 12.84
N ASP A 151 -0.86 5.90 12.16
CA ASP A 151 -0.61 4.56 12.68
C ASP A 151 0.25 4.62 13.96
N SER A 152 -0.34 4.10 15.03
CA SER A 152 0.25 3.98 16.37
C SER A 152 1.18 2.77 16.51
N THR A 153 1.14 1.82 15.56
CA THR A 153 2.04 0.66 15.50
C THR A 153 3.31 0.92 14.70
N CYS A 154 3.34 2.04 13.96
CA CYS A 154 4.42 2.48 13.10
C CYS A 154 5.72 2.80 13.86
N THR A 155 6.73 1.94 13.70
CA THR A 155 8.02 2.02 14.41
C THR A 155 9.05 2.95 13.77
N GLN A 156 8.94 3.22 12.46
CA GLN A 156 9.89 4.04 11.70
C GLN A 156 9.15 5.00 10.77
N ARG A 157 9.71 6.18 10.51
CA ARG A 157 9.12 7.19 9.63
C ARG A 157 10.16 7.72 8.65
N PHE A 158 9.71 8.17 7.48
CA PHE A 158 10.57 8.89 6.54
C PHE A 158 11.15 10.16 7.18
N GLN A 159 12.26 10.67 6.65
CA GLN A 159 12.70 12.03 7.01
C GLN A 159 11.81 13.08 6.32
N ASP A 160 11.65 14.24 6.96
CA ASP A 160 10.90 15.37 6.40
C ASP A 160 11.45 15.76 5.01
N GLY A 161 10.55 15.75 4.01
CA GLY A 161 10.87 16.05 2.62
C GLY A 161 11.36 14.87 1.77
N PHE A 162 11.51 13.66 2.32
CA PHE A 162 11.80 12.45 1.53
C PHE A 162 10.73 12.18 0.47
N ILE A 163 9.46 12.36 0.83
CA ILE A 163 8.36 12.40 -0.12
C ILE A 163 8.23 13.85 -0.61
N ARG A 164 8.52 14.10 -1.90
CA ARG A 164 8.44 15.45 -2.49
C ARG A 164 7.03 15.79 -2.97
N ALA A 165 6.32 14.78 -3.48
CA ALA A 165 4.94 14.83 -3.93
C ALA A 165 4.38 13.41 -4.00
N ALA A 166 3.08 13.24 -3.75
CA ALA A 166 2.39 11.96 -3.82
C ALA A 166 0.92 12.13 -4.23
N SER A 167 0.35 11.11 -4.87
CA SER A 167 -1.04 11.04 -5.29
C SER A 167 -1.65 9.71 -4.88
N VAL A 168 -2.83 9.75 -4.25
CA VAL A 168 -3.59 8.55 -3.87
C VAL A 168 -4.81 8.37 -4.77
N THR A 169 -4.89 7.22 -5.45
CA THR A 169 -5.99 6.85 -6.34
C THR A 169 -6.62 5.53 -5.87
N ARG A 170 -7.94 5.40 -6.05
CA ARG A 170 -8.72 4.19 -5.73
C ARG A 170 -9.50 3.77 -6.98
N SER A 171 -9.67 2.47 -7.19
CA SER A 171 -10.54 1.97 -8.25
C SER A 171 -12.02 2.25 -7.94
N SER A 172 -12.85 2.41 -8.97
CA SER A 172 -14.29 2.72 -8.80
C SER A 172 -15.14 1.56 -8.29
N ASP A 173 -14.59 0.35 -8.30
CA ASP A 173 -15.21 -0.90 -7.85
C ASP A 173 -14.66 -1.39 -6.50
N GLY A 174 -13.64 -0.72 -5.94
CA GLY A 174 -12.98 -1.12 -4.69
C GLY A 174 -11.93 -2.23 -4.83
N ALA A 175 -11.65 -2.71 -6.05
CA ALA A 175 -10.61 -3.71 -6.31
C ALA A 175 -9.20 -3.30 -5.83
N TRP A 176 -8.84 -2.01 -5.85
CA TRP A 176 -7.52 -1.54 -5.38
C TRP A 176 -7.47 -0.08 -4.90
N ILE A 177 -6.42 0.21 -4.13
CA ILE A 177 -5.92 1.54 -3.79
C ILE A 177 -4.43 1.62 -4.17
N GLN A 178 -3.94 2.79 -4.59
CA GLN A 178 -2.52 3.04 -4.80
C GLN A 178 -2.09 4.40 -4.28
N VAL A 179 -0.82 4.52 -3.94
CA VAL A 179 -0.07 5.77 -3.81
C VAL A 179 1.09 5.73 -4.83
N THR A 180 1.29 6.83 -5.57
CA THR A 180 2.44 7.02 -6.46
C THR A 180 3.04 8.40 -6.21
N GLY A 181 4.35 8.55 -6.36
CA GLY A 181 4.98 9.83 -6.06
C GLY A 181 6.48 9.90 -6.31
N CYS A 182 7.03 11.07 -6.00
CA CYS A 182 8.43 11.42 -6.24
C CYS A 182 9.21 11.58 -4.92
N LEU A 183 10.48 11.17 -4.95
CA LEU A 183 11.38 11.12 -3.80
C LEU A 183 12.45 12.23 -3.84
N ASP A 184 12.94 12.61 -2.66
CA ASP A 184 14.25 13.23 -2.47
C ASP A 184 15.17 12.21 -1.79
N THR A 185 15.95 11.47 -2.58
CA THR A 185 16.87 10.44 -2.05
C THR A 185 17.93 11.01 -1.10
N SER A 186 18.21 12.33 -1.13
CA SER A 186 19.10 13.01 -0.17
C SER A 186 18.51 13.11 1.25
N LYS A 187 17.25 12.68 1.45
CA LYS A 187 16.55 12.57 2.75
C LYS A 187 16.43 11.12 3.23
N SER A 188 17.30 10.24 2.75
CA SER A 188 17.26 8.81 3.04
C SER A 188 18.66 8.22 3.17
N ASN A 189 18.72 6.93 3.49
CA ASN A 189 19.94 6.14 3.49
C ASN A 189 20.07 5.25 2.23
N LEU A 190 19.19 5.45 1.23
CA LEU A 190 19.18 4.73 -0.04
C LEU A 190 20.32 5.21 -0.94
N ASP A 191 20.86 4.33 -1.78
CA ASP A 191 21.84 4.73 -2.79
C ASP A 191 21.12 5.50 -3.93
N PRO A 192 21.48 6.76 -4.24
CA PRO A 192 20.84 7.53 -5.31
C PRO A 192 21.19 7.04 -6.74
N SER A 193 21.98 5.98 -6.87
CA SER A 193 22.27 5.27 -8.13
C SER A 193 21.65 3.88 -8.23
N ASP A 194 20.86 3.45 -7.23
CA ASP A 194 20.08 2.22 -7.29
C ASP A 194 18.86 2.36 -8.23
N ASP A 195 18.75 1.47 -9.21
CA ASP A 195 17.61 1.43 -10.15
C ASP A 195 16.35 0.80 -9.52
N GLY A 196 16.46 0.15 -8.36
CA GLY A 196 15.32 -0.28 -7.54
C GLY A 196 15.14 -1.79 -7.38
N GLY A 197 13.92 -2.17 -7.00
CA GLY A 197 13.49 -3.55 -6.71
C GLY A 197 12.00 -3.61 -6.36
N GLN A 198 11.50 -4.80 -6.00
CA GLN A 198 10.08 -5.02 -5.70
C GLN A 198 9.86 -5.63 -4.31
N PHE A 199 8.97 -5.00 -3.54
CA PHE A 199 8.32 -5.68 -2.41
C PHE A 199 6.91 -6.11 -2.83
N ASP A 200 6.48 -7.28 -2.39
CA ASP A 200 5.13 -7.79 -2.63
C ASP A 200 4.71 -8.74 -1.51
N VAL A 201 3.51 -9.32 -1.63
CA VAL A 201 2.95 -10.20 -0.59
C VAL A 201 3.81 -11.44 -0.29
N ARG A 202 4.78 -11.81 -1.12
CA ARG A 202 5.79 -12.85 -0.82
C ARG A 202 6.78 -12.42 0.28
N PHE A 203 7.34 -11.22 0.16
CA PHE A 203 8.57 -10.81 0.86
C PHE A 203 8.56 -9.30 1.16
N PRO A 204 8.97 -8.88 2.39
CA PRO A 204 9.56 -9.68 3.48
C PRO A 204 8.59 -10.66 4.14
N ASN A 205 9.08 -11.53 5.03
CA ASN A 205 8.21 -12.48 5.74
C ASN A 205 7.11 -11.74 6.54
N GLY A 206 5.85 -12.14 6.37
CA GLY A 206 4.69 -11.47 6.96
C GLY A 206 4.21 -10.22 6.22
N ALA A 207 4.75 -9.93 5.02
CA ALA A 207 4.34 -8.77 4.23
C ALA A 207 2.85 -8.78 3.86
N GLN A 208 2.17 -7.65 4.08
CA GLN A 208 0.76 -7.46 3.75
C GLN A 208 0.45 -5.98 3.56
N CYS A 209 -0.71 -5.67 2.95
CA CYS A 209 -1.26 -4.32 2.97
C CYS A 209 -2.64 -4.25 3.63
N ALA A 210 -2.84 -3.28 4.51
CA ALA A 210 -4.03 -3.10 5.37
C ALA A 210 -5.34 -2.73 4.62
N PHE A 211 -5.42 -2.90 3.30
CA PHE A 211 -6.58 -2.54 2.47
C PHE A 211 -7.61 -3.68 2.31
N GLY A 212 -7.19 -4.95 2.39
CA GLY A 212 -8.01 -6.11 1.96
C GLY A 212 -8.09 -7.27 2.95
N GLY A 213 -7.96 -7.02 4.26
CA GLY A 213 -7.88 -8.08 5.27
C GLY A 213 -6.53 -8.80 5.27
N TYR A 214 -6.47 -9.99 5.87
CA TYR A 214 -5.26 -10.81 5.90
C TYR A 214 -5.05 -11.49 4.54
N GLY A 215 -3.85 -11.38 3.95
CA GLY A 215 -3.51 -12.02 2.66
C GLY A 215 -3.75 -11.17 1.39
N ALA A 216 -4.27 -9.95 1.53
CA ALA A 216 -4.45 -9.01 0.42
C ALA A 216 -3.17 -8.80 -0.39
N SER A 217 -3.23 -9.00 -1.71
CA SER A 217 -2.04 -8.82 -2.57
C SER A 217 -1.68 -7.34 -2.73
N PHE A 218 -0.38 -7.04 -2.75
CA PHE A 218 0.14 -5.71 -3.05
C PHE A 218 1.38 -5.81 -3.93
N ILE A 219 1.72 -4.71 -4.59
CA ILE A 219 2.99 -4.50 -5.29
C ILE A 219 3.53 -3.14 -4.88
N GLU A 220 4.77 -3.10 -4.42
CA GLU A 220 5.54 -1.90 -4.19
C GLU A 220 6.81 -1.92 -5.03
N GLN A 221 7.15 -0.78 -5.63
CA GLN A 221 8.47 -0.56 -6.22
C GLN A 221 8.99 0.81 -5.79
N VAL A 222 10.29 0.86 -5.51
CA VAL A 222 11.02 2.07 -5.13
C VAL A 222 12.20 2.17 -6.11
N GLU A 223 12.32 3.30 -6.80
CA GLU A 223 13.36 3.55 -7.81
C GLU A 223 14.18 4.78 -7.39
N PRO A 224 15.25 4.61 -6.58
CA PRO A 224 16.08 5.72 -6.11
C PRO A 224 16.71 6.56 -7.22
N SER A 225 17.23 5.94 -8.29
CA SER A 225 17.88 6.62 -9.42
C SER A 225 16.91 7.45 -10.27
N ALA A 226 15.66 7.00 -10.40
CA ALA A 226 14.57 7.74 -11.03
C ALA A 226 13.86 8.71 -10.07
N GLY A 227 14.16 8.65 -8.77
CA GLY A 227 13.57 9.49 -7.74
C GLY A 227 12.06 9.30 -7.59
N ARG A 228 11.57 8.06 -7.63
CA ARG A 228 10.13 7.74 -7.53
C ARG A 228 9.81 6.50 -6.71
N PHE A 229 8.54 6.37 -6.35
CA PHE A 229 7.97 5.19 -5.72
C PHE A 229 6.53 4.93 -6.17
N CYS A 230 6.06 3.71 -5.94
CA CYS A 230 4.68 3.33 -6.10
C CYS A 230 4.34 2.15 -5.20
N LEU A 231 3.16 2.20 -4.58
CA LEU A 231 2.55 1.08 -3.86
C LEU A 231 1.11 0.96 -4.35
N ARG A 232 0.68 -0.24 -4.77
CA ARG A 232 -0.74 -0.59 -4.97
C ARG A 232 -1.10 -1.78 -4.10
N CYS A 233 -2.19 -1.65 -3.38
CA CYS A 233 -2.81 -2.71 -2.59
C CYS A 233 -4.14 -3.12 -3.22
N CYS A 234 -4.33 -4.41 -3.43
CA CYS A 234 -5.51 -5.00 -4.06
C CYS A 234 -6.37 -5.72 -3.00
N ALA A 235 -7.69 -5.62 -3.13
CA ALA A 235 -8.65 -6.19 -2.18
C ALA A 235 -8.76 -7.72 -2.26
N ALA A 236 -8.11 -8.34 -3.24
CA ALA A 236 -8.07 -9.79 -3.43
C ALA A 236 -6.65 -10.35 -3.25
N GLU A 237 -6.56 -11.60 -2.81
CA GLU A 237 -5.35 -12.40 -2.94
C GLU A 237 -5.01 -12.60 -4.43
N ASN A 238 -3.71 -12.72 -4.75
CA ASN A 238 -3.23 -13.19 -6.04
C ASN A 238 -3.67 -12.39 -7.29
N ASP A 239 -4.05 -11.11 -7.16
CA ASP A 239 -4.59 -10.32 -8.27
C ASP A 239 -3.53 -9.95 -9.32
N GLN A 240 -3.29 -10.85 -10.28
CA GLN A 240 -2.35 -10.62 -11.39
C GLN A 240 -2.86 -9.62 -12.44
N THR A 241 -4.05 -9.03 -12.26
CA THR A 241 -4.59 -7.97 -13.13
C THR A 241 -4.19 -6.59 -12.62
N HIS A 242 -4.18 -6.40 -11.30
CA HIS A 242 -3.91 -5.10 -10.68
C HIS A 242 -2.63 -5.08 -9.84
N CYS A 243 -2.28 -6.18 -9.17
CA CYS A 243 -1.10 -6.37 -8.31
C CYS A 243 -0.23 -7.54 -8.83
N ASN A 244 0.30 -7.39 -10.06
CA ASN A 244 1.07 -8.43 -10.75
C ASN A 244 2.54 -8.50 -10.26
N SER A 245 2.92 -9.64 -9.68
CA SER A 245 4.25 -9.87 -9.04
C SER A 245 5.35 -10.34 -10.00
N HIS A 246 5.11 -10.22 -11.31
CA HIS A 246 6.04 -10.61 -12.38
C HIS A 246 6.40 -9.39 -13.25
N GLN A 247 6.37 -8.20 -12.65
CA GLN A 247 6.79 -6.91 -13.21
C GLN A 247 7.92 -6.28 -12.36
N ASP A 248 8.67 -7.12 -11.64
CA ASP A 248 9.84 -6.79 -10.80
C ASP A 248 10.80 -5.77 -11.43
N THR A 249 11.24 -6.02 -12.66
CA THR A 249 12.20 -5.19 -13.40
C THR A 249 11.54 -4.21 -14.38
N ALA A 250 10.21 -4.00 -14.27
CA ALA A 250 9.45 -3.20 -15.23
C ALA A 250 9.34 -1.70 -14.86
N GLY A 251 9.58 -1.36 -13.59
CA GLY A 251 9.43 -0.01 -13.05
C GLY A 251 7.98 0.38 -12.76
N CYS A 252 7.83 1.38 -11.89
CA CYS A 252 6.56 1.90 -11.41
C CYS A 252 5.62 2.34 -12.53
N LEU A 253 6.14 2.95 -13.59
CA LEU A 253 5.36 3.40 -14.75
C LEU A 253 4.61 2.26 -15.45
N VAL A 254 5.08 1.01 -15.31
CA VAL A 254 4.52 -0.18 -15.94
C VAL A 254 3.72 -1.02 -14.94
N ALA A 255 4.26 -1.24 -13.74
CA ALA A 255 3.60 -2.06 -12.71
C ALA A 255 2.42 -1.32 -12.05
N VAL A 256 2.60 -0.04 -11.70
CA VAL A 256 1.59 0.79 -11.02
C VAL A 256 1.43 2.12 -11.77
N PRO A 257 0.83 2.13 -12.98
CA PRO A 257 0.52 3.37 -13.67
C PRO A 257 -0.30 4.32 -12.78
N GLY A 258 0.10 5.59 -12.72
CA GLY A 258 -0.37 6.57 -11.74
C GLY A 258 0.15 7.97 -12.06
N GLU A 259 0.17 8.83 -11.05
CA GLU A 259 0.67 10.21 -11.20
C GLU A 259 2.14 10.33 -10.78
N TYR A 260 2.92 11.01 -11.62
CA TYR A 260 4.37 11.22 -11.49
C TYR A 260 4.81 12.62 -11.97
N ASP A 261 3.90 13.44 -12.50
CA ASP A 261 4.13 14.85 -12.84
C ASP A 261 3.27 15.75 -11.94
N PHE A 262 3.93 16.54 -11.09
CA PHE A 262 3.31 17.41 -10.08
C PHE A 262 3.69 18.88 -10.36
N PRO A 263 3.22 19.47 -11.48
CA PRO A 263 3.65 20.79 -11.95
C PRO A 263 3.29 21.92 -10.99
N GLU A 264 2.22 21.78 -10.19
CA GLU A 264 1.84 22.69 -9.11
C GLU A 264 2.82 22.71 -7.94
N HIS A 265 3.63 21.66 -7.79
CA HIS A 265 4.73 21.57 -6.82
C HIS A 265 6.11 21.78 -7.47
N GLY A 266 6.20 21.83 -8.79
CA GLY A 266 7.48 21.89 -9.52
C GLY A 266 8.30 20.60 -9.40
N VAL A 267 7.61 19.46 -9.27
CA VAL A 267 8.21 18.13 -9.09
C VAL A 267 7.79 17.24 -10.24
N ASN A 268 8.74 16.53 -10.86
CA ASN A 268 8.48 15.52 -11.87
C ASN A 268 9.45 14.34 -11.63
N CYS A 269 8.94 13.12 -11.82
CA CYS A 269 9.71 11.88 -11.78
C CYS A 269 9.15 10.84 -12.79
N SER A 270 8.67 11.31 -13.95
CA SER A 270 8.07 10.49 -15.01
C SER A 270 9.09 9.99 -16.03
#